data_AF-A0A8J4R9S8-F1
#
_entry.id   AF-A0A8J4R9S8-F1
#
_cell.length_a   1.000
_cell.length_b   1.000
_cell.length_c   1.000
_cell.angle_alpha   90.00
_cell.angle_beta   90.00
_cell.angle_gamma   90.00
#
_symmetry.space_group_name_H-M   'P 1'
#
loop_
_entity.id
_entity.type
_entity.pdbx_description
1 polymer ?
#
loop_
_entity_poly.entity_id
_entity_poly.type
_entity_poly.pdbx_seq_one_letter_code
_entity_poly.pdbx_strand_id
1 'polypeptide(L)'
;MASLWSRNTEVKNESNETMVVKVTRDPGNFEFKEFIIPAGDHIYMCYNDFGIEHNRDRPVNVRVYVGDEQKLYISAYRIRDSGKIVLRYRNGTVTPTYIDMYMVARIGLIIKIKGATKKIKKLLGKQMEKR
;
A
#
# COMPACT_ATOMS: atom_id res chain seq x y z
N MET A 1 3.00 5.87 -6.04
CA MET A 1 4.44 5.59 -6.28
C MET A 1 5.17 5.58 -4.95
N ALA A 2 6.15 4.69 -4.75
CA ALA A 2 6.94 4.63 -3.53
C ALA A 2 7.83 5.87 -3.37
N SER A 3 7.83 6.48 -2.18
CA SER A 3 8.70 7.62 -1.85
C SER A 3 10.14 7.15 -1.68
N LEU A 4 11.09 7.84 -2.33
CA LEU A 4 12.44 7.34 -2.62
C LEU A 4 13.24 7.00 -1.36
N TRP A 5 13.22 7.88 -0.36
CA TRP A 5 14.00 7.75 0.87
C TRP A 5 13.17 7.30 2.07
N SER A 6 11.87 7.06 1.86
CA SER A 6 10.97 6.64 2.93
C SER A 6 10.80 5.13 2.99
N ARG A 7 10.37 4.65 4.16
CA ARG A 7 9.86 3.29 4.33
C ARG A 7 8.48 3.20 3.68
N ASN A 8 8.30 2.21 2.83
CA ASN A 8 7.03 1.94 2.15
C ASN A 8 6.49 0.58 2.60
N THR A 9 5.17 0.48 2.58
CA THR A 9 4.44 -0.73 2.89
C THR A 9 3.61 -1.10 1.69
N GLU A 10 3.78 -2.32 1.21
CA GLU A 10 2.99 -2.85 0.10
C GLU A 10 1.61 -3.21 0.61
N VAL A 11 0.56 -2.56 0.11
CA VAL A 11 -0.82 -2.93 0.39
C VAL A 11 -1.35 -3.63 -0.84
N LYS A 12 -1.59 -4.94 -0.73
CA LYS A 12 -2.01 -5.80 -1.83
C LYS A 12 -3.47 -6.21 -1.65
N ASN A 13 -4.25 -6.09 -2.72
CA ASN A 13 -5.59 -6.63 -2.80
C ASN A 13 -5.54 -8.04 -3.40
N GLU A 14 -5.81 -9.07 -2.60
CA GLU A 14 -5.91 -10.47 -3.06
C GLU A 14 -7.35 -10.90 -3.36
N SER A 15 -8.25 -9.93 -3.50
CA SER A 15 -9.66 -10.16 -3.78
C SER A 15 -9.96 -9.95 -5.26
N ASN A 16 -11.14 -10.42 -5.68
CA ASN A 16 -11.66 -10.21 -7.03
C ASN A 16 -12.38 -8.86 -7.19
N GLU A 17 -12.57 -8.13 -6.09
CA GLU A 17 -13.21 -6.82 -6.04
C GLU A 17 -12.17 -5.71 -5.96
N THR A 18 -12.47 -4.55 -6.54
CA THR A 18 -11.64 -3.36 -6.36
C THR A 18 -11.81 -2.81 -4.94
N MET A 19 -10.70 -2.45 -4.30
CA MET A 19 -10.70 -1.85 -2.97
C MET A 19 -10.28 -0.38 -3.04
N VAL A 20 -10.94 0.45 -2.25
CA VAL A 20 -10.54 1.85 -2.08
C VAL A 20 -9.98 2.03 -0.68
N VAL A 21 -8.75 2.53 -0.59
CA VAL A 21 -8.08 2.83 0.67
C VAL A 21 -8.04 4.34 0.84
N LYS A 22 -8.75 4.84 1.84
CA LYS A 22 -8.81 6.26 2.19
C LYS A 22 -7.98 6.54 3.43
N VAL A 23 -7.13 7.55 3.36
CA VAL A 23 -6.42 8.13 4.50
C VAL A 23 -7.16 9.38 4.90
N THR A 24 -7.77 9.38 6.09
CA THR A 24 -8.53 10.51 6.62
C THR A 24 -7.89 11.04 7.89
N ARG A 25 -8.15 12.32 8.19
CA ARG A 25 -7.71 13.00 9.41
C ARG A 25 -8.89 13.29 10.32
N ASP A 26 -8.67 13.11 11.61
CA ASP A 26 -9.65 13.41 12.66
C ASP A 26 -9.22 14.65 13.47
N PRO A 27 -10.14 15.49 13.98
CA PRO A 27 -11.59 15.51 13.74
C PRO A 27 -11.98 15.96 12.33
N GLY A 28 -13.14 15.50 11.85
CA GLY A 28 -13.79 16.01 10.64
C GLY A 28 -13.78 15.08 9.42
N ASN A 29 -13.16 13.89 9.51
CA ASN A 29 -13.07 12.92 8.40
C ASN A 29 -12.57 13.53 7.08
N PHE A 30 -11.71 14.55 7.14
CA PHE A 30 -11.17 15.16 5.94
C PHE A 30 -10.34 14.12 5.19
N GLU A 31 -10.77 13.81 3.97
CA GLU A 31 -10.03 12.91 3.09
C GLU A 31 -8.74 13.61 2.69
N PHE A 32 -7.64 12.99 3.08
CA PHE A 32 -6.31 13.51 2.79
C PHE A 32 -5.71 12.83 1.56
N LYS A 33 -6.01 11.54 1.36
CA LYS A 33 -5.52 10.77 0.22
C LYS A 33 -6.42 9.57 -0.05
N GLU A 34 -6.70 9.31 -1.31
CA GLU A 34 -7.42 8.13 -1.78
C GLU A 34 -6.52 7.29 -2.67
N PHE A 35 -6.62 5.97 -2.53
CA PHE A 35 -5.96 5.01 -3.39
C PHE A 35 -6.93 3.94 -3.84
N ILE A 36 -7.02 3.73 -5.15
CA ILE A 36 -7.79 2.65 -5.74
C ILE A 36 -6.82 1.48 -5.99
N ILE A 37 -7.16 0.30 -5.47
CA ILE A 37 -6.39 -0.94 -5.63
C ILE A 37 -7.25 -1.95 -6.40
N PRO A 38 -7.04 -2.10 -7.71
CA PRO A 38 -7.73 -3.11 -8.51
C PRO A 38 -7.55 -4.53 -7.96
N ALA A 39 -8.44 -5.43 -8.37
CA ALA A 39 -8.37 -6.84 -8.03
C ALA A 39 -6.99 -7.43 -8.41
N GLY A 40 -6.36 -8.12 -7.46
CA GLY A 40 -5.04 -8.75 -7.62
C GLY A 40 -3.83 -7.79 -7.61
N ASP A 41 -4.04 -6.48 -7.58
CA ASP A 41 -2.95 -5.50 -7.65
C ASP A 41 -2.50 -5.02 -6.25
N HIS A 42 -1.51 -4.13 -6.23
CA HIS A 42 -0.94 -3.55 -5.02
C HIS A 42 -0.57 -2.08 -5.22
N ILE A 43 -0.52 -1.38 -4.09
CA ILE A 43 0.06 -0.04 -4.01
C ILE A 43 1.17 -0.02 -2.96
N TYR A 44 2.03 0.97 -3.05
CA TYR A 44 2.96 1.30 -1.97
C TYR A 44 2.44 2.52 -1.22
N MET A 45 2.22 2.35 0.09
CA MET A 45 1.89 3.43 1.00
C MET A 45 3.13 3.80 1.81
N CYS A 46 3.41 5.09 1.89
CA CYS A 46 4.49 5.64 2.70
C CYS A 46 3.88 6.30 3.95
N TYR A 47 4.36 5.94 5.14
CA TYR A 47 3.85 6.51 6.39
C TYR A 47 4.10 8.03 6.49
N ASN A 48 5.25 8.50 6.00
CA ASN A 48 5.58 9.93 6.00
C ASN A 48 4.64 10.74 5.08
N ASP A 49 4.06 10.11 4.06
CA ASP A 49 3.12 10.79 3.18
C ASP A 49 1.85 11.22 3.92
N PHE A 50 1.58 10.70 5.13
CA PHE A 50 0.37 11.01 5.88
C PHE A 50 0.42 12.41 6.53
N GLY A 51 1.59 13.07 6.51
CA GLY A 51 1.80 14.41 7.06
C GLY A 51 1.60 14.48 8.58
N ILE A 52 2.02 13.42 9.27
CA ILE A 52 1.91 13.29 10.73
C ILE A 52 2.85 14.29 11.43
N GLU A 53 3.99 14.65 10.83
CA GLU A 53 4.88 15.69 11.36
C GLU A 53 4.21 17.05 11.53
N HIS A 54 3.21 17.37 10.69
CA HIS A 54 2.56 18.68 10.71
C HIS A 54 1.42 18.78 11.72
N ASN A 55 0.94 17.65 12.27
CA ASN A 55 -0.18 17.60 13.22
C ASN A 55 -0.07 16.35 14.10
N ARG A 56 0.93 16.31 14.99
CA ARG A 56 1.20 15.16 15.89
C ARG A 56 0.00 14.76 16.73
N ASP A 57 -0.85 15.72 17.10
CA ASP A 57 -1.96 15.50 18.03
C ASP A 57 -3.24 14.98 17.34
N ARG A 58 -3.24 14.86 16.01
CA ARG A 58 -4.42 14.42 15.25
C ARG A 58 -4.30 12.96 14.81
N PRO A 59 -5.30 12.10 15.10
CA PRO A 59 -5.30 10.74 14.62
C PRO A 59 -5.38 10.68 13.09
N VAL A 60 -4.51 9.89 12.48
CA VAL A 60 -4.62 9.49 11.08
C VAL A 60 -5.30 8.13 10.99
N ASN A 61 -6.37 8.06 10.22
CA ASN A 61 -7.18 6.88 10.03
C ASN A 61 -6.98 6.33 8.62
N VAL A 62 -6.67 5.04 8.50
CA VAL A 62 -6.63 4.36 7.20
C VAL A 62 -7.83 3.43 7.13
N ARG A 63 -8.73 3.69 6.19
CA ARG A 63 -10.00 2.97 6.02
C ARG A 63 -10.02 2.28 4.68
N VAL A 64 -10.48 1.04 4.66
CA VAL A 64 -10.63 0.23 3.45
C VAL A 64 -12.11 0.07 3.15
N TYR A 65 -12.46 0.38 1.90
CA TYR A 65 -13.81 0.31 1.36
C TYR A 65 -13.87 -0.71 0.23
N VAL A 66 -15.02 -1.36 0.09
CA VAL A 66 -15.40 -2.18 -1.06
C VAL A 66 -16.75 -1.65 -1.55
N GLY A 67 -16.80 -1.14 -2.78
CA GLY A 67 -17.88 -0.22 -3.17
C GLY A 67 -17.90 1.01 -2.27
N ASP A 68 -19.08 1.40 -1.78
CA ASP A 68 -19.27 2.56 -0.91
C ASP A 68 -19.20 2.23 0.59
N GLU A 69 -19.06 0.95 0.95
CA GLU A 69 -19.10 0.50 2.34
C GLU A 69 -17.70 0.39 2.95
N GLN A 70 -17.52 1.01 4.12
CA GLN A 70 -16.31 0.82 4.92
C GLN A 70 -16.30 -0.60 5.49
N LYS A 71 -15.26 -1.38 5.18
CA LYS A 71 -15.14 -2.79 5.62
C LYS A 71 -14.06 -3.01 6.67
N LEU A 72 -13.02 -2.18 6.70
CA LEU A 72 -11.90 -2.37 7.61
C LEU A 72 -11.26 -1.05 8.01
N TYR A 73 -10.84 -0.99 9.27
CA TYR A 73 -9.94 0.04 9.79
C TYR A 73 -8.54 -0.53 9.96
N ILE A 74 -7.54 0.18 9.41
CA ILE A 74 -6.12 -0.11 9.59
C ILE A 74 -5.51 1.08 10.33
N SER A 75 -4.84 0.80 11.44
CA SER A 75 -4.15 1.89 12.14
C SER A 75 -2.92 2.34 11.35
N ALA A 76 -2.65 3.65 11.35
CA ALA A 76 -1.51 4.22 10.63
C ALA A 76 -0.16 3.60 11.05
N TYR A 77 0.01 3.17 12.31
CA TYR A 77 1.23 2.49 12.75
C TYR A 77 1.44 1.15 12.02
N ARG A 78 0.37 0.44 11.62
CA ARG A 78 0.51 -0.79 10.82
C ARG A 78 1.09 -0.50 9.45
N ILE A 79 0.82 0.68 8.88
CA ILE A 79 1.49 1.16 7.66
C ILE A 79 2.96 1.46 7.94
N ARG A 80 3.32 1.99 9.11
CA ARG A 80 4.73 2.23 9.47
C ARG A 80 5.52 0.94 9.68
N ASP A 81 4.92 -0.05 10.34
CA ASP A 81 5.66 -1.18 10.90
C ASP A 81 5.64 -2.40 9.97
N SER A 82 4.53 -2.70 9.30
CA SER A 82 4.40 -3.88 8.44
C SER A 82 5.18 -3.71 7.15
N GLY A 83 5.84 -4.75 6.65
CA GLY A 83 6.44 -4.73 5.31
C GLY A 83 5.39 -4.76 4.20
N LYS A 84 4.40 -5.61 4.40
CA LYS A 84 3.29 -5.83 3.48
C LYS A 84 2.00 -6.08 4.25
N ILE A 85 0.90 -5.61 3.69
CA ILE A 85 -0.45 -5.84 4.17
C ILE A 85 -1.21 -6.48 3.03
N VAL A 86 -1.70 -7.69 3.26
CA VAL A 86 -2.52 -8.41 2.29
C VAL A 86 -3.98 -8.28 2.72
N LEU A 87 -4.80 -7.70 1.85
CA LEU A 87 -6.22 -7.52 2.06
C LEU A 87 -6.98 -8.61 1.31
N ARG A 88 -7.83 -9.35 2.05
CA ARG A 88 -8.70 -10.39 1.49
C ARG A 88 -10.14 -10.07 1.81
N TYR A 89 -11.00 -10.17 0.81
CA TYR A 89 -12.44 -10.01 0.92
C TYR A 89 -13.13 -11.35 0.74
N ARG A 90 -13.86 -11.78 1.76
CA ARG A 90 -14.71 -12.99 1.72
C ARG A 90 -15.96 -12.74 2.54
N ASN A 91 -17.11 -13.18 2.02
CA ASN A 91 -18.40 -13.14 2.71
C ASN A 91 -18.71 -11.75 3.32
N GLY A 92 -18.54 -10.67 2.53
CA GLY A 92 -18.85 -9.32 2.98
C GLY A 92 -17.82 -8.68 3.93
N THR A 93 -16.74 -9.37 4.28
CA THR A 93 -15.74 -8.91 5.27
C THR A 93 -14.35 -8.79 4.67
N VAL A 94 -13.65 -7.70 4.98
CA VAL A 94 -12.23 -7.51 4.64
C VAL A 94 -11.35 -7.89 5.82
N THR A 95 -10.39 -8.78 5.60
CA THR A 95 -9.43 -9.24 6.60
C THR A 95 -7.99 -8.85 6.19
N PRO A 96 -7.22 -8.21 7.09
CA PRO A 96 -5.82 -7.89 6.83
C PRO A 96 -4.90 -9.01 7.34
N THR A 97 -3.89 -9.36 6.55
CA THR A 97 -2.72 -10.14 7.01
C THR A 97 -1.49 -9.24 6.96
N TYR A 98 -0.82 -9.08 8.10
CA TYR A 98 0.40 -8.27 8.23
C TYR A 98 1.61 -9.17 8.06
N ILE A 99 2.52 -8.78 7.17
CA ILE A 99 3.75 -9.51 6.87
C ILE A 99 4.92 -8.58 7.13
N ASP A 100 5.80 -9.00 8.04
CA ASP A 100 7.01 -8.26 8.36
C ASP A 100 8.06 -8.47 7.27
N MET A 101 8.80 -7.40 6.96
CA MET A 101 9.95 -7.46 6.06
C MET A 101 11.08 -6.60 6.59
N TYR A 102 12.32 -7.00 6.26
CA TYR A 102 13.52 -6.22 6.56
C TYR A 102 13.39 -4.77 6.09
N MET A 103 13.71 -3.83 6.97
CA MET A 103 13.56 -2.39 6.76
C MET A 103 14.21 -1.91 5.44
N VAL A 104 15.40 -2.41 5.12
CA VAL A 104 16.14 -2.02 3.89
C VAL A 104 15.35 -2.37 2.62
N ALA A 105 14.67 -3.52 2.61
CA ALA A 105 13.87 -3.95 1.46
C ALA A 105 12.64 -3.06 1.21
N ARG A 106 12.27 -2.23 2.20
CA ARG A 106 11.10 -1.35 2.19
C ARG A 106 11.43 0.10 1.78
N ILE A 107 12.72 0.42 1.60
CA ILE A 107 13.14 1.74 1.14
C ILE A 107 12.71 1.91 -0.32
N GLY A 108 12.08 3.04 -0.67
CA GLY A 108 11.54 3.26 -2.01
C GLY A 108 12.58 3.17 -3.13
N LEU A 109 13.82 3.62 -2.88
CA LEU A 109 14.95 3.44 -3.80
C LEU A 109 15.19 1.96 -4.12
N ILE A 110 15.27 1.11 -3.09
CA ILE A 110 15.47 -0.34 -3.26
C ILE A 110 14.30 -0.97 -4.03
N ILE A 111 13.07 -0.57 -3.72
CA ILE A 111 11.86 -1.02 -4.44
C ILE A 111 11.95 -0.64 -5.94
N LYS A 112 12.33 0.61 -6.24
CA LYS A 112 12.48 1.10 -7.62
C LYS A 112 13.59 0.36 -8.38
N ILE A 113 14.75 0.15 -7.76
CA ILE A 113 15.87 -0.61 -8.35
C ILE A 113 15.40 -2.03 -8.68
N LYS A 114 14.77 -2.74 -7.74
CA LYS A 114 14.22 -4.10 -7.97
C LYS A 114 13.22 -4.12 -9.13
N GLY A 115 12.34 -3.12 -9.21
CA GLY A 115 11.38 -2.97 -10.30
C GLY A 115 12.07 -2.75 -11.66
N ALA A 116 13.09 -1.90 -11.72
CA ALA A 116 13.88 -1.64 -12.92
C ALA A 116 14.64 -2.89 -13.37
N THR A 117 15.31 -3.60 -12.45
CA THR A 117 16.00 -4.86 -12.74
C THR A 117 15.04 -5.92 -13.30
N LYS A 118 13.82 -6.04 -12.75
CA LYS A 118 12.80 -6.98 -13.25
C LYS A 118 12.37 -6.63 -14.69
N LYS A 119 12.20 -5.33 -15.00
CA LYS A 119 11.90 -4.87 -16.37
C LYS A 119 13.04 -5.18 -17.34
N ILE A 120 14.29 -4.91 -16.95
CA ILE A 120 15.48 -5.18 -17.76
C ILE A 120 15.59 -6.69 -18.05
N LYS A 121 15.46 -7.54 -17.03
CA LYS A 121 15.46 -9.01 -17.22
C LYS A 121 14.38 -9.48 -18.19
N LYS A 122 13.16 -8.94 -18.10
CA LYS A 122 12.06 -9.27 -19.01
C LYS A 122 12.35 -8.86 -20.46
N LEU A 123 12.99 -7.71 -20.67
CA LEU A 123 13.37 -7.24 -21.99
C LEU A 123 14.49 -8.11 -22.61
N LEU A 124 15.52 -8.44 -21.82
CA LEU A 124 16.61 -9.30 -22.26
C LEU A 124 16.15 -10.74 -22.55
N GLY A 125 15.26 -11.31 -21.71
CA GLY A 125 14.67 -12.63 -21.96
C GLY A 125 13.86 -12.69 -23.26
N LYS A 126 13.07 -11.64 -23.56
CA LYS A 126 12.32 -11.54 -24.82
C LYS A 126 13.20 -11.37 -26.06
N GLN A 127 14.42 -10.85 -25.93
CA GLN A 127 15.35 -10.75 -27.05
C GLN A 127 16.02 -12.09 -27.38
N MET A 128 16.17 -13.00 -26.41
CA MET A 128 16.72 -14.34 -26.65
C MET A 128 15.70 -15.30 -27.27
N GLU A 129 14.40 -15.13 -27.03
CA GLU A 129 13.32 -15.90 -27.69
C GLU A 129 13.08 -15.52 -29.16
N LYS A 130 13.63 -14.38 -29.61
CA LYS A 130 13.48 -13.87 -30.99
C LYS A 130 14.69 -14.14 -31.89
N ARG A 131 15.67 -14.90 -31.42
CA ARG A 131 16.81 -15.40 -32.19
C ARG A 131 16.69 -16.90 -32.34
#